data_AF-A0A1F3KQS4-F1
#
_entry.id   AF-A0A1F3KQS4-F1
#
_cell.length_a   1.000
_cell.length_b   1.000
_cell.length_c   1.000
_cell.angle_alpha   90.00
_cell.angle_beta   90.00
_cell.angle_gamma   90.00
#
_symmetry.space_group_name_H-M   'P 1'
#
loop_
_entity.id
_entity.type
_entity.pdbx_description
1 polymer ?
#
loop_
_entity_poly.entity_id
_entity_poly.type
_entity_poly.pdbx_seq_one_letter_code
_entity_poly.pdbx_strand_id
1 'polypeptide(L)'
;MTENNEHLKNLSEIRSIMERSSRFISLSGLSGIFAGLIALLGAAAVYFYFNEYYNPRYYNMGVFTKSELMRDRELYLFILFLLCDGIIVLALSLAAAVFFTTRNARKKGLKVWDNTAKRTLINLFIPLVAGGFFCMALLFHGKIYLIAPTTLVFYGLALINASKYTLNDIRYLGISELILGVIASFFVGYGLIAWAIGFGLLHIVYGIIMYTKYER
;
A
#
# COMPACT_ATOMS: atom_id res chain seq x y z
N MET A 1 26.42 -40.28 -13.42
CA MET A 1 25.81 -38.94 -13.39
C MET A 1 26.96 -37.95 -13.54
N THR A 2 26.96 -37.18 -14.62
CA THR A 2 28.13 -36.42 -15.13
C THR A 2 28.43 -35.19 -14.27
N GLU A 3 29.70 -34.91 -13.96
CA GLU A 3 30.22 -33.78 -13.16
C GLU A 3 29.56 -32.43 -13.49
N ASN A 4 29.20 -32.22 -14.75
CA ASN A 4 28.49 -31.01 -15.21
C ASN A 4 27.16 -30.78 -14.45
N ASN A 5 26.44 -31.85 -14.10
CA ASN A 5 25.18 -31.76 -13.38
C ASN A 5 25.40 -31.41 -11.89
N GLU A 6 26.51 -31.84 -11.29
CA GLU A 6 26.89 -31.42 -9.93
C GLU A 6 27.36 -29.97 -9.89
N HIS A 7 28.13 -29.50 -10.88
CA HIS A 7 28.50 -28.08 -10.98
C HIS A 7 27.28 -27.16 -11.12
N LEU A 8 26.32 -27.53 -11.97
CA LEU A 8 25.07 -26.78 -12.11
C LEU A 8 24.24 -26.80 -10.82
N LYS A 9 24.19 -27.94 -10.13
CA LYS A 9 23.53 -28.07 -8.82
C LYS A 9 24.18 -27.16 -7.77
N ASN A 10 25.51 -27.18 -7.64
CA ASN A 10 26.25 -26.34 -6.70
C ASN A 10 26.07 -24.85 -7.01
N LEU A 11 26.09 -24.44 -8.29
CA LEU A 11 25.80 -23.06 -8.69
C LEU A 11 24.38 -22.63 -8.31
N SER A 12 23.39 -23.51 -8.51
CA SER A 12 22.00 -23.24 -8.09
C SER A 12 21.88 -23.11 -6.57
N GLU A 13 22.62 -23.91 -5.82
CA GLU A 13 22.63 -23.91 -4.36
C GLU A 13 23.28 -22.63 -3.82
N ILE A 14 24.45 -22.24 -4.35
CA ILE A 14 25.13 -20.97 -4.03
C ILE A 14 24.21 -19.78 -4.34
N ARG A 15 23.55 -19.78 -5.51
CA ARG A 15 22.60 -18.73 -5.87
C ARG A 15 21.43 -18.66 -4.89
N SER A 16 20.90 -19.80 -4.46
CA SER A 16 19.81 -19.87 -3.48
C SER A 16 20.21 -19.34 -2.10
N ILE A 17 21.44 -19.61 -1.66
CA ILE A 17 22.01 -19.08 -0.41
C ILE A 17 22.20 -17.56 -0.51
N MET A 18 22.71 -17.07 -1.65
CA MET A 18 22.83 -15.63 -1.91
C MET A 18 21.48 -14.93 -1.93
N GLU A 19 20.46 -15.50 -2.58
CA GLU A 19 19.13 -14.88 -2.62
C GLU A 19 18.48 -14.83 -1.22
N ARG A 20 18.65 -15.88 -0.42
CA ARG A 20 18.11 -15.94 0.95
C ARG A 20 18.84 -15.05 1.95
N SER A 21 20.12 -14.80 1.73
CA SER A 21 20.92 -13.90 2.59
C SER A 21 20.78 -12.41 2.20
N SER A 22 20.31 -12.12 0.98
CA SER A 22 20.22 -10.75 0.46
C SER A 22 18.81 -10.16 0.43
N ARG A 23 17.74 -10.97 0.59
CA ARG A 23 16.35 -10.52 0.51
C ARG A 23 15.52 -10.85 1.74
N PHE A 24 14.61 -9.95 2.07
CA PHE A 24 13.60 -10.14 3.11
C PHE A 24 12.47 -11.06 2.60
N ILE A 25 12.53 -12.35 2.98
CA ILE A 25 11.63 -13.42 2.48
C ILE A 25 10.49 -13.73 3.47
N SER A 26 10.50 -13.16 4.67
CA SER A 26 9.49 -13.46 5.70
C SER A 26 8.16 -12.73 5.55
N LEU A 27 8.00 -11.88 4.54
CA LEU A 27 6.76 -11.14 4.29
C LEU A 27 5.58 -12.11 4.15
N SER A 28 4.48 -11.83 4.84
CA SER A 28 3.33 -12.74 4.85
C SER A 28 2.26 -12.32 3.84
N GLY A 29 1.75 -13.24 3.03
CA GLY A 29 0.60 -13.01 2.15
C GLY A 29 -0.66 -12.64 2.93
N LEU A 30 -0.87 -13.22 4.12
CA LEU A 30 -1.98 -12.86 5.00
C LEU A 30 -1.95 -11.38 5.40
N SER A 31 -0.77 -10.76 5.50
CA SER A 31 -0.67 -9.33 5.77
C SER A 31 -1.30 -8.48 4.67
N GLY A 32 -1.09 -8.85 3.41
CA GLY A 32 -1.68 -8.16 2.26
C GLY A 32 -3.20 -8.28 2.24
N ILE A 33 -3.72 -9.48 2.50
CA ILE A 33 -5.17 -9.73 2.55
C ILE A 33 -5.83 -8.88 3.64
N PHE A 34 -5.29 -8.90 4.87
CA PHE A 34 -5.88 -8.14 5.97
C PHE A 34 -5.73 -6.64 5.79
N ALA A 35 -4.59 -6.15 5.29
CA ALA A 35 -4.42 -4.74 4.94
C ALA A 35 -5.49 -4.29 3.92
N GLY A 36 -5.74 -5.10 2.89
CA GLY A 36 -6.77 -4.80 1.91
C GLY A 36 -8.19 -4.83 2.47
N LEU A 37 -8.53 -5.77 3.34
CA LEU A 37 -9.83 -5.79 4.02
C LEU A 37 -10.02 -4.56 4.92
N ILE A 38 -9.00 -4.16 5.67
CA ILE A 38 -9.04 -2.96 6.52
C ILE A 38 -9.23 -1.70 5.67
N ALA A 39 -8.51 -1.60 4.55
CA ALA A 39 -8.67 -0.48 3.62
C ALA A 39 -10.11 -0.43 3.04
N LEU A 40 -10.67 -1.55 2.60
CA LEU A 40 -12.05 -1.59 2.10
C LEU A 40 -13.06 -1.17 3.18
N LEU A 41 -12.85 -1.54 4.44
CA LEU A 41 -13.70 -1.09 5.55
C LEU A 41 -13.58 0.42 5.80
N GLY A 42 -12.38 0.99 5.73
CA GLY A 42 -12.19 2.45 5.83
C GLY A 42 -12.88 3.19 4.67
N ALA A 43 -12.69 2.72 3.44
CA ALA A 43 -13.36 3.28 2.27
C ALA A 43 -14.89 3.18 2.38
N ALA A 44 -15.41 2.06 2.89
CA ALA A 44 -16.84 1.90 3.16
C ALA A 44 -17.33 2.85 4.26
N ALA A 45 -16.56 3.06 5.33
CA ALA A 45 -16.90 4.00 6.40
C ALA A 45 -17.01 5.44 5.86
N VAL A 46 -16.05 5.87 5.02
CA VAL A 46 -16.09 7.16 4.33
C VAL A 46 -17.32 7.26 3.43
N TYR A 47 -17.60 6.21 2.65
CA TYR A 47 -18.75 6.19 1.73
C TYR A 47 -20.09 6.31 2.48
N PHE A 48 -20.29 5.53 3.55
CA PHE A 48 -21.56 5.54 4.30
C PHE A 48 -21.74 6.82 5.11
N TYR A 49 -20.69 7.32 5.77
CA TYR A 49 -20.79 8.52 6.61
C TYR A 49 -21.02 9.79 5.79
N PHE A 50 -20.51 9.84 4.55
CA PHE A 50 -20.65 10.99 3.65
C PHE A 50 -21.47 10.65 2.38
N ASN A 51 -22.39 9.69 2.45
CA ASN A 51 -23.14 9.21 1.28
C ASN A 51 -23.95 10.33 0.58
N GLU A 52 -24.62 11.19 1.36
CA GLU A 52 -25.34 12.36 0.85
C GLU A 52 -24.39 13.39 0.20
N TYR A 53 -23.11 13.38 0.57
CA TYR A 53 -22.08 14.31 0.09
C TYR A 53 -21.33 13.79 -1.15
N TYR A 54 -21.17 12.47 -1.27
CA TYR A 54 -20.51 11.84 -2.41
C TYR A 54 -21.42 11.77 -3.64
N ASN A 55 -22.74 11.54 -3.46
CA ASN A 55 -23.68 11.40 -4.57
C ASN A 55 -23.74 12.61 -5.52
N PRO A 56 -23.82 13.88 -5.04
CA PRO A 56 -23.84 15.05 -5.92
C PRO A 56 -22.48 15.33 -6.59
N ARG A 57 -21.38 14.97 -5.92
CA ARG A 57 -20.00 15.31 -6.33
C ARG A 57 -19.39 14.34 -7.33
N TYR A 58 -19.89 13.10 -7.38
CA TYR A 58 -19.53 12.08 -8.37
C TYR A 58 -19.97 12.44 -9.79
N TYR A 59 -21.05 13.21 -9.95
CA TYR A 59 -21.59 13.58 -11.27
C TYR A 59 -20.83 14.74 -11.95
N ASN A 60 -20.13 15.59 -11.20
CA ASN A 60 -19.46 16.81 -11.73
C ASN A 60 -17.94 16.65 -11.96
N MET A 61 -17.42 15.43 -12.08
CA MET A 61 -15.97 15.16 -12.29
C MET A 61 -15.02 15.85 -11.26
N GLY A 62 -15.50 16.23 -10.08
CA GLY A 62 -14.70 16.95 -9.09
C GLY A 62 -14.47 18.44 -9.38
N VAL A 63 -15.26 19.07 -10.26
CA VAL A 63 -15.25 20.54 -10.40
C VAL A 63 -16.00 21.15 -9.21
N PHE A 64 -15.25 21.69 -8.26
CA PHE A 64 -15.78 22.46 -7.14
C PHE A 64 -16.32 23.80 -7.66
N THR A 65 -17.60 23.88 -8.01
CA THR A 65 -18.28 25.16 -8.15
C THR A 65 -18.26 25.86 -6.79
N LYS A 66 -17.84 27.13 -6.78
CA LYS A 66 -17.59 27.94 -5.57
C LYS A 66 -18.80 28.04 -4.62
N SER A 67 -20.00 27.71 -5.11
CA SER A 67 -21.28 27.68 -4.38
C SER A 67 -21.59 26.34 -3.67
N GLU A 68 -20.81 25.27 -3.90
CA GLU A 68 -21.02 23.91 -3.38
C GLU A 68 -19.89 23.44 -2.43
N LEU A 69 -18.98 24.37 -2.10
CA LEU A 69 -17.96 24.17 -1.08
C LEU A 69 -18.65 23.96 0.26
N MET A 70 -18.26 22.90 0.97
CA MET A 70 -18.74 22.63 2.32
C MET A 70 -18.58 23.91 3.15
N ARG A 71 -19.61 24.28 3.93
CA ARG A 71 -19.48 25.38 4.90
C ARG A 71 -18.27 25.08 5.80
N ASP A 72 -17.50 26.09 6.21
CA ASP A 72 -16.18 25.89 6.87
C ASP A 72 -16.17 24.80 7.95
N ARG A 73 -17.26 24.71 8.74
CA ARG A 73 -17.46 23.68 9.76
C ARG A 73 -17.60 22.25 9.21
N GLU A 74 -18.39 22.06 8.14
CA GLU A 74 -18.60 20.74 7.54
C GLU A 74 -17.33 20.27 6.81
N LEU A 75 -16.60 21.19 6.15
CA LEU A 75 -15.31 20.88 5.54
C LEU A 75 -14.31 20.39 6.58
N TYR A 76 -14.23 21.11 7.71
CA TYR A 76 -13.36 20.76 8.83
C TYR A 76 -13.69 19.37 9.38
N LEU A 77 -14.96 19.07 9.62
CA LEU A 77 -15.40 17.76 10.12
C LEU A 77 -15.08 16.63 9.12
N PHE A 78 -15.23 16.88 7.82
CA PHE A 78 -14.87 15.92 6.77
C PHE A 78 -13.37 15.62 6.75
N ILE A 79 -12.52 16.66 6.78
CA ILE A 79 -11.06 16.49 6.80
C ILE A 79 -10.63 15.76 8.08
N LEU A 80 -11.20 16.13 9.24
CA LEU A 80 -10.91 15.49 10.51
C LEU A 80 -11.29 14.00 10.48
N PHE A 81 -12.47 13.68 9.95
CA PHE A 81 -12.89 12.29 9.78
C PHE A 81 -11.93 11.51 8.88
N LEU A 82 -11.56 12.05 7.70
CA LEU A 82 -10.62 11.39 6.79
C LEU A 82 -9.24 11.16 7.42
N LEU A 83 -8.75 12.12 8.21
CA LEU A 83 -7.48 11.97 8.93
C LEU A 83 -7.56 10.88 9.99
N CYS A 84 -8.62 10.88 10.81
CA CYS A 84 -8.83 9.86 11.83
C CYS A 84 -8.99 8.47 11.21
N ASP A 85 -9.83 8.32 10.18
CA ASP A 85 -10.03 7.08 9.45
C ASP A 85 -8.71 6.58 8.83
N GLY A 86 -7.99 7.46 8.12
CA GLY A 86 -6.70 7.12 7.53
C GLY A 86 -5.65 6.67 8.55
N ILE A 87 -5.58 7.32 9.72
CA ILE A 87 -4.68 6.92 10.82
C ILE A 87 -5.08 5.55 11.38
N ILE A 88 -6.37 5.31 11.59
CA ILE A 88 -6.88 4.02 12.10
C ILE A 88 -6.59 2.90 11.09
N VAL A 89 -6.90 3.11 9.81
CA VAL A 89 -6.61 2.16 8.73
C VAL A 89 -5.11 1.85 8.68
N LEU A 90 -4.25 2.87 8.71
CA LEU A 90 -2.81 2.69 8.68
C LEU A 90 -2.31 1.91 9.91
N ALA A 91 -2.76 2.28 11.11
CA ALA A 91 -2.35 1.64 12.36
C ALA A 91 -2.76 0.15 12.38
N LEU A 92 -4.01 -0.15 12.03
CA LEU A 92 -4.51 -1.52 11.97
C LEU A 92 -3.80 -2.35 10.88
N SER A 93 -3.54 -1.75 9.71
CA SER A 93 -2.84 -2.42 8.61
C SER A 93 -1.39 -2.73 8.98
N LEU A 94 -0.68 -1.79 9.62
CA LEU A 94 0.69 -2.01 10.12
C LEU A 94 0.72 -3.06 11.24
N ALA A 95 -0.24 -3.03 12.16
CA ALA A 95 -0.34 -4.03 13.22
C ALA A 95 -0.56 -5.44 12.63
N ALA A 96 -1.47 -5.59 11.67
CA ALA A 96 -1.67 -6.83 10.95
C ALA A 96 -0.39 -7.27 10.20
N ALA A 97 0.27 -6.36 9.52
CA ALA A 97 1.50 -6.65 8.78
C ALA A 97 2.62 -7.16 9.68
N VAL A 98 2.87 -6.48 10.80
CA VAL A 98 3.87 -6.90 11.79
C VAL A 98 3.50 -8.25 12.40
N PHE A 99 2.24 -8.45 12.78
CA PHE A 99 1.77 -9.69 13.39
C PHE A 99 1.95 -10.90 12.46
N PHE A 100 1.39 -10.85 11.24
CA PHE A 100 1.44 -11.96 10.30
C PHE A 100 2.85 -12.23 9.78
N THR A 101 3.64 -11.19 9.49
CA THR A 101 5.04 -11.34 9.07
C THR A 101 5.89 -11.95 10.19
N THR A 102 5.71 -11.50 11.43
CA THR A 102 6.42 -12.08 12.59
C THR A 102 6.06 -13.55 12.78
N ARG A 103 4.77 -13.89 12.68
CA ARG A 103 4.29 -15.27 12.78
C ARG A 103 4.87 -16.15 11.66
N ASN A 104 4.90 -15.65 10.43
CA ASN A 104 5.44 -16.36 9.27
C ASN A 104 6.97 -16.58 9.38
N ALA A 105 7.73 -15.55 9.77
CA ALA A 105 9.16 -15.67 10.06
C ALA A 105 9.45 -16.75 11.12
N ARG A 106 8.71 -16.72 12.24
CA ARG A 106 8.87 -17.72 13.32
C ARG A 106 8.56 -19.14 12.85
N LYS A 107 7.49 -19.33 12.06
CA LYS A 107 7.16 -20.64 11.46
C LYS A 107 8.27 -21.18 10.56
N LYS A 108 9.00 -20.29 9.87
CA LYS A 108 10.10 -20.64 8.96
C LYS A 108 11.47 -20.68 9.64
N GLY A 109 11.56 -20.47 10.96
CA GLY A 109 12.83 -20.40 11.69
C GLY A 109 13.72 -19.22 11.28
N LEU A 110 13.16 -18.18 10.67
CA LEU A 110 13.89 -16.99 10.20
C LEU A 110 13.87 -15.88 11.26
N LYS A 111 14.93 -15.06 11.29
CA LYS A 111 14.95 -13.84 12.09
C LYS A 111 13.98 -12.82 11.50
N VAL A 112 13.10 -12.28 12.34
CA VAL A 112 12.11 -11.25 11.95
C VAL A 112 12.80 -9.92 11.62
N TRP A 113 13.93 -9.65 12.28
CA TRP A 113 14.66 -8.40 12.19
C TRP A 113 16.12 -8.66 11.84
N ASP A 114 16.48 -8.36 10.59
CA ASP A 114 17.84 -8.47 10.08
C ASP A 114 18.20 -7.25 9.20
N ASN A 115 19.39 -7.28 8.60
CA ASN A 115 19.86 -6.19 7.75
C ASN A 115 19.00 -6.02 6.47
N THR A 116 18.38 -7.08 5.96
CA THR A 116 17.52 -7.03 4.78
C THR A 116 16.17 -6.40 5.12
N ALA A 117 15.60 -6.72 6.29
CA ALA A 117 14.40 -6.10 6.85
C ALA A 117 14.62 -4.59 7.02
N LYS A 118 15.75 -4.19 7.64
CA LYS A 118 16.11 -2.79 7.85
C LYS A 118 16.24 -2.03 6.53
N ARG A 119 16.92 -2.60 5.53
CA ARG A 119 17.04 -2.00 4.19
C ARG A 119 15.70 -1.86 3.49
N THR A 120 14.85 -2.89 3.56
CA THR A 120 13.50 -2.86 2.99
C THR A 120 12.68 -1.73 3.60
N LEU A 121 12.66 -1.63 4.94
CA LEU A 121 11.91 -0.58 5.65
C LEU A 121 12.43 0.82 5.32
N ILE A 122 13.74 1.05 5.35
CA ILE A 122 14.29 2.38 5.02
C ILE A 122 13.87 2.80 3.60
N ASN A 123 13.97 1.89 2.63
CA ASN A 123 13.60 2.19 1.25
C ASN A 123 12.09 2.33 1.04
N LEU A 124 11.27 1.67 1.87
CA LEU A 124 9.83 1.88 1.91
C LEU A 124 9.49 3.26 2.52
N PHE A 125 10.11 3.63 3.63
CA PHE A 125 9.77 4.85 4.36
C PHE A 125 10.19 6.13 3.65
N ILE A 126 11.26 6.13 2.84
CA ILE A 126 11.72 7.33 2.14
C ILE A 126 10.60 7.94 1.27
N PRO A 127 9.99 7.22 0.30
CA PRO A 127 8.89 7.79 -0.48
C PRO A 127 7.61 7.98 0.35
N LEU A 128 7.34 7.10 1.32
CA LEU A 128 6.14 7.18 2.14
C LEU A 128 6.09 8.46 2.99
N VAL A 129 7.20 8.80 3.66
CA VAL A 129 7.32 10.01 4.47
C VAL A 129 7.27 11.26 3.59
N ALA A 130 7.95 11.25 2.44
CA ALA A 130 7.87 12.33 1.47
C ALA A 130 6.42 12.56 0.99
N GLY A 131 5.70 11.47 0.68
CA GLY A 131 4.29 11.52 0.29
C GLY A 131 3.37 12.02 1.39
N GLY A 132 3.63 11.65 2.64
CA GLY A 132 2.89 12.17 3.80
C GLY A 132 3.03 13.68 3.96
N PHE A 133 4.26 14.20 3.90
CA PHE A 133 4.49 15.66 3.90
C PHE A 133 3.89 16.35 2.67
N PHE A 134 3.95 15.72 1.50
CA PHE A 134 3.31 16.25 0.30
C PHE A 134 1.78 16.31 0.45
N CYS A 135 1.14 15.31 1.07
CA CYS A 135 -0.28 15.36 1.42
C CYS A 135 -0.59 16.50 2.40
N MET A 136 0.25 16.76 3.39
CA MET A 136 0.10 17.93 4.29
C MET A 136 0.18 19.25 3.52
N ALA A 137 1.11 19.36 2.56
CA ALA A 137 1.20 20.54 1.69
C ALA A 137 -0.06 20.72 0.82
N LEU A 138 -0.60 19.63 0.27
CA LEU A 138 -1.87 19.67 -0.48
C LEU A 138 -3.04 20.13 0.40
N LEU A 139 -3.12 19.65 1.65
CA LEU A 139 -4.10 20.11 2.64
C LEU A 139 -3.95 21.61 2.91
N PHE A 140 -2.71 22.06 3.14
CA PHE A 140 -2.41 23.48 3.37
C PHE A 140 -2.85 24.38 2.21
N HIS A 141 -2.73 23.90 0.97
CA HIS A 141 -3.17 24.61 -0.23
C HIS A 141 -4.65 24.34 -0.63
N GLY A 142 -5.42 23.63 0.20
CA GLY A 142 -6.82 23.31 -0.07
C GLY A 142 -7.06 22.33 -1.23
N LYS A 143 -6.04 21.58 -1.65
CA LYS A 143 -6.07 20.62 -2.77
C LYS A 143 -6.42 19.21 -2.30
N ILE A 144 -7.51 19.10 -1.53
CA ILE A 144 -7.92 17.86 -0.83
C ILE A 144 -8.20 16.71 -1.81
N TYR A 145 -8.77 17.02 -2.97
CA TYR A 145 -9.12 16.04 -4.00
C TYR A 145 -7.91 15.30 -4.59
N LEU A 146 -6.68 15.83 -4.43
CA LEU A 146 -5.45 15.18 -4.86
C LEU A 146 -4.84 14.24 -3.81
N ILE A 147 -5.37 14.20 -2.58
CA ILE A 147 -4.77 13.39 -1.50
C ILE A 147 -4.89 11.91 -1.81
N ALA A 148 -6.08 11.42 -2.17
CA ALA A 148 -6.28 10.02 -2.53
C ALA A 148 -5.32 9.53 -3.64
N PRO A 149 -5.24 10.17 -4.82
CA PRO A 149 -4.28 9.75 -5.85
C PRO A 149 -2.82 9.92 -5.41
N THR A 150 -2.50 10.95 -4.61
CA THR A 150 -1.15 11.15 -4.08
C THR A 150 -0.71 9.99 -3.19
N THR A 151 -1.57 9.52 -2.30
CA THR A 151 -1.25 8.38 -1.42
C THR A 151 -0.94 7.12 -2.23
N LEU A 152 -1.70 6.84 -3.31
CA LEU A 152 -1.46 5.73 -4.23
C LEU A 152 -0.10 5.87 -4.94
N VAL A 153 0.21 7.06 -5.48
CA VAL A 153 1.47 7.34 -6.19
C VAL A 153 2.68 7.12 -5.27
N PHE A 154 2.70 7.76 -4.10
CA PHE A 154 3.85 7.67 -3.20
C PHE A 154 3.99 6.29 -2.55
N TYR A 155 2.87 5.62 -2.29
CA TYR A 155 2.89 4.23 -1.84
C TYR A 155 3.41 3.29 -2.93
N GLY A 156 2.97 3.44 -4.17
CA GLY A 156 3.48 2.69 -5.32
C GLY A 156 4.99 2.86 -5.48
N LEU A 157 5.49 4.10 -5.39
CA LEU A 157 6.93 4.39 -5.39
C LEU A 157 7.66 3.78 -4.18
N ALA A 158 7.05 3.80 -2.99
CA ALA A 158 7.59 3.15 -1.79
C ALA A 158 7.78 1.64 -2.02
N LEU A 159 6.76 0.96 -2.57
CA LEU A 159 6.83 -0.47 -2.88
C LEU A 159 7.86 -0.78 -3.96
N ILE A 160 7.92 0.01 -5.04
CA ILE A 160 8.93 -0.17 -6.10
C ILE A 160 10.33 0.00 -5.51
N ASN A 161 10.56 0.98 -4.65
CA ASN A 161 11.87 1.20 -4.04
C ASN A 161 12.25 0.08 -3.05
N ALA A 162 11.30 -0.38 -2.24
CA ALA A 162 11.48 -1.50 -1.32
C ALA A 162 11.69 -2.84 -2.04
N SER A 163 11.12 -3.02 -3.23
CA SER A 163 11.15 -4.29 -3.99
C SER A 163 12.54 -4.83 -4.27
N LYS A 164 13.57 -3.98 -4.29
CA LYS A 164 14.97 -4.38 -4.48
C LYS A 164 15.50 -5.27 -3.35
N TYR A 165 14.88 -5.21 -2.17
CA TYR A 165 15.35 -5.88 -0.95
C TYR A 165 14.38 -6.96 -0.44
N THR A 166 13.28 -7.21 -1.15
CA THR A 166 12.27 -8.23 -0.79
C THR A 166 11.83 -9.04 -2.01
N LEU A 167 10.70 -9.75 -1.91
CA LEU A 167 10.16 -10.58 -2.98
C LEU A 167 9.71 -9.72 -4.16
N ASN A 168 10.12 -10.14 -5.36
CA ASN A 168 9.90 -9.38 -6.60
C ASN A 168 8.42 -9.09 -6.87
N ASP A 169 7.50 -9.93 -6.38
CA ASP A 169 6.06 -9.75 -6.59
C ASP A 169 5.53 -8.42 -6.02
N ILE A 170 6.18 -7.87 -4.98
CA ILE A 170 5.80 -6.56 -4.43
C ILE A 170 5.98 -5.42 -5.44
N ARG A 171 6.88 -5.60 -6.42
CA ARG A 171 7.13 -4.61 -7.47
C ARG A 171 5.93 -4.46 -8.38
N TYR A 172 5.24 -5.56 -8.70
CA TYR A 172 4.04 -5.51 -9.53
C TYR A 172 2.90 -4.79 -8.81
N LEU A 173 2.72 -5.03 -7.50
CA LEU A 173 1.79 -4.24 -6.69
C LEU A 173 2.14 -2.75 -6.76
N GLY A 174 3.41 -2.40 -6.51
CA GLY A 174 3.86 -1.00 -6.54
C GLY A 174 3.66 -0.30 -7.90
N ILE A 175 3.88 -1.00 -9.01
CA ILE A 175 3.63 -0.47 -10.36
C ILE A 175 2.13 -0.26 -10.58
N SER A 176 1.29 -1.22 -10.17
CA SER A 176 -0.17 -1.09 -10.30
C SER A 176 -0.71 0.09 -9.49
N GLU A 177 -0.25 0.26 -8.25
CA GLU A 177 -0.61 1.40 -7.39
C GLU A 177 -0.18 2.74 -8.00
N LEU A 178 1.04 2.81 -8.53
CA LEU A 178 1.56 4.01 -9.18
C LEU A 178 0.72 4.39 -10.41
N ILE A 179 0.44 3.43 -11.29
CA ILE A 179 -0.38 3.66 -12.50
C ILE A 179 -1.79 4.11 -12.10
N LEU A 180 -2.41 3.42 -11.14
CA LEU A 180 -3.73 3.76 -10.65
C LEU A 180 -3.78 5.16 -10.04
N GLY A 181 -2.78 5.53 -9.23
CA GLY A 181 -2.67 6.86 -8.63
C GLY A 181 -2.45 7.97 -9.67
N VAL A 182 -1.65 7.72 -10.70
CA VAL A 182 -1.47 8.66 -11.82
C VAL A 182 -2.79 8.85 -12.57
N ILE A 183 -3.49 7.78 -12.92
CA ILE A 183 -4.82 7.86 -13.58
C ILE A 183 -5.80 8.62 -12.69
N ALA A 184 -5.89 8.28 -11.41
CA ALA A 184 -6.77 8.92 -10.45
C ALA A 184 -6.46 10.42 -10.24
N SER A 185 -5.22 10.86 -10.52
CA SER A 185 -4.85 12.29 -10.48
C SER A 185 -5.55 13.12 -11.56
N PHE A 186 -5.94 12.49 -12.68
CA PHE A 186 -6.72 13.14 -13.74
C PHE A 186 -8.23 12.97 -13.54
N PHE A 187 -8.66 11.92 -12.84
CA PHE A 187 -10.06 11.59 -12.58
C PHE A 187 -10.40 11.75 -11.09
N VAL A 188 -10.17 12.95 -10.54
CA VAL A 188 -10.20 13.22 -9.10
C VAL A 188 -11.56 12.95 -8.43
N GLY A 189 -12.66 12.99 -9.18
CA GLY A 189 -13.99 12.60 -8.70
C GLY A 189 -14.11 11.14 -8.29
N TYR A 190 -13.21 10.27 -8.78
CA TYR A 190 -13.18 8.84 -8.48
C TYR A 190 -12.13 8.48 -7.41
N GLY A 191 -11.59 9.46 -6.68
CA GLY A 191 -10.50 9.27 -5.73
C GLY A 191 -10.75 8.16 -4.70
N LEU A 192 -11.95 8.10 -4.10
CA LEU A 192 -12.29 7.06 -3.11
C LEU A 192 -12.34 5.65 -3.74
N ILE A 193 -12.90 5.52 -4.95
CA ILE A 193 -12.95 4.24 -5.68
C ILE A 193 -11.54 3.80 -6.06
N ALA A 194 -10.73 4.69 -6.62
CA ALA A 194 -9.33 4.38 -6.96
C ALA A 194 -8.55 3.96 -5.71
N TRP A 195 -8.77 4.64 -4.59
CA TRP A 195 -8.13 4.31 -3.32
C TRP A 195 -8.57 2.93 -2.80
N ALA A 196 -9.86 2.60 -2.87
CA ALA A 196 -10.39 1.28 -2.50
C ALA A 196 -9.89 0.16 -3.42
N ILE A 197 -9.73 0.43 -4.72
CA ILE A 197 -9.14 -0.52 -5.67
C ILE A 197 -7.67 -0.77 -5.31
N GLY A 198 -6.87 0.29 -5.11
CA GLY A 198 -5.46 0.17 -4.79
C GLY A 198 -5.22 -0.49 -3.43
N PHE A 199 -5.49 0.26 -2.36
CA PHE A 199 -5.23 -0.21 -1.00
C PHE A 199 -6.09 -1.39 -0.57
N GLY A 200 -7.25 -1.60 -1.21
CA GLY A 200 -8.14 -2.73 -0.94
C GLY A 200 -7.91 -3.91 -1.87
N LEU A 201 -8.45 -3.83 -3.09
CA LEU A 201 -8.52 -4.97 -4.01
C LEU A 201 -7.13 -5.45 -4.46
N LEU A 202 -6.23 -4.55 -4.87
CA LEU A 202 -4.88 -4.95 -5.32
C LEU A 202 -4.09 -5.60 -4.18
N HIS A 203 -4.23 -5.12 -2.95
CA HIS A 203 -3.60 -5.71 -1.77
C HIS A 203 -4.14 -7.11 -1.45
N ILE A 204 -5.45 -7.34 -1.60
CA ILE A 204 -6.04 -8.67 -1.43
C ILE A 204 -5.50 -9.63 -2.49
N VAL A 205 -5.50 -9.22 -3.76
CA VAL A 205 -4.98 -10.04 -4.87
C VAL A 205 -3.50 -10.36 -4.65
N TYR A 206 -2.69 -9.36 -4.33
CA TYR A 206 -1.28 -9.53 -4.00
C TYR A 206 -1.09 -10.50 -2.82
N GLY A 207 -1.85 -10.32 -1.74
CA GLY A 207 -1.78 -11.15 -0.55
C GLY A 207 -2.13 -12.62 -0.84
N ILE A 208 -3.14 -12.87 -1.66
CA ILE A 208 -3.51 -14.22 -2.13
C ILE A 208 -2.37 -14.84 -2.93
N ILE A 209 -1.80 -14.12 -3.91
CA ILE A 209 -0.68 -14.61 -4.73
C ILE A 209 0.54 -14.93 -3.85
N MET A 210 0.86 -14.06 -2.89
CA MET A 210 1.97 -14.27 -1.97
C MET A 210 1.75 -15.48 -1.06
N TYR A 211 0.53 -15.65 -0.54
CA TYR A 211 0.19 -16.76 0.32
C TYR A 211 0.30 -18.10 -0.42
N THR A 212 -0.25 -18.19 -1.63
CA THR A 212 -0.22 -19.43 -2.42
C THR A 212 1.17 -19.78 -2.94
N LYS A 213 2.01 -18.80 -3.25
CA LYS A 213 3.35 -19.01 -3.84
C LYS A 213 4.44 -19.25 -2.79
N TYR A 214 4.31 -18.67 -1.59
CA TYR A 214 5.40 -18.63 -0.61
C TYR A 214 5.07 -19.19 0.78
N GLU A 215 3.80 -19.39 1.13
CA GLU A 215 3.39 -19.89 2.45
C GLU A 215 2.69 -21.25 2.43
N ARG A 216 1.94 -21.54 1.37
CA ARG A 216 1.34 -22.86 1.13
C ARG A 216 2.33 -23.78 0.41
#